data_AF-A0A553ZPX7-F1
#
_entry.id   AF-A0A553ZPX7-F1
#
_cell.length_a   1.000
_cell.length_b   1.000
_cell.length_c   1.000
_cell.angle_alpha   90.00
_cell.angle_beta   90.00
_cell.angle_gamma   90.00
#
_symmetry.space_group_name_H-M   'P 1'
#
loop_
_entity.id
_entity.type
_entity.pdbx_description
1 polymer ?
#
loop_
_entity_poly.entity_id
_entity_poly.type
_entity_poly.pdbx_seq_one_letter_code
_entity_poly.pdbx_strand_id
1 'polypeptide(L)'
;MERYRYVRALVSQLLEESPLTSEEVIADVRQLMSVGEEELAFDTMCSWIYEDSLPIAAAYYERLVSAVQELGTPKSTDRLDEPIEE
;
A
#
# COMPACT_ATOMS: atom_id res chain seq x y z
N MET A 1 4.90 -18.21 10.69
CA MET A 1 6.11 -17.62 10.07
C MET A 1 5.95 -17.36 8.58
N GLU A 2 5.29 -18.22 7.82
CA GLU A 2 5.09 -18.03 6.37
C GLU A 2 4.21 -16.83 6.02
N ARG A 3 3.10 -16.62 6.73
CA ARG A 3 2.21 -15.47 6.52
C ARG A 3 2.91 -14.11 6.68
N TYR A 4 3.72 -13.95 7.73
CA TYR A 4 4.47 -12.72 7.99
C TYR A 4 5.45 -12.39 6.86
N ARG A 5 6.20 -13.40 6.37
CA ARG A 5 7.13 -13.21 5.25
C ARG A 5 6.39 -12.89 3.95
N TYR A 6 5.24 -13.52 3.73
CA TYR A 6 4.38 -13.26 2.59
C TYR A 6 3.86 -11.82 2.59
N VAL A 7 3.28 -11.38 3.72
CA VAL A 7 2.78 -10.01 3.89
C VAL A 7 3.88 -8.97 3.68
N ARG A 8 5.06 -9.19 4.27
CA ARG A 8 6.20 -8.28 4.08
C ARG A 8 6.66 -8.22 2.63
N ALA A 9 6.70 -9.35 1.93
CA ALA A 9 7.07 -9.38 0.51
C ALA A 9 6.03 -8.65 -0.36
N LEU A 10 4.75 -8.82 -0.06
CA LEU A 10 3.65 -8.15 -0.74
C LEU A 10 3.72 -6.63 -0.59
N VAL A 11 3.89 -6.12 0.64
CA VAL A 11 4.03 -4.67 0.88
C VAL A 11 5.30 -4.11 0.23
N SER A 12 6.41 -4.88 0.26
CA SER A 12 7.65 -4.49 -0.43
C SER A 12 7.44 -4.32 -1.94
N GLN A 13 6.77 -5.28 -2.57
CA GLN A 13 6.51 -5.24 -4.01
C GLN A 13 5.60 -4.06 -4.39
N LEU A 14 4.55 -3.83 -3.60
CA LEU A 14 3.67 -2.68 -3.82
C LEU A 14 4.46 -1.36 -3.70
N LEU A 15 5.34 -1.22 -2.71
CA LEU A 15 6.14 -0.01 -2.55
C LEU A 15 7.06 0.23 -3.75
N GLU A 16 7.70 -0.82 -4.26
CA GLU A 16 8.58 -0.73 -5.44
C GLU A 16 7.84 -0.31 -6.72
N GLU A 17 6.58 -0.71 -6.86
CA GLU A 17 5.74 -0.40 -8.03
C GLU A 17 4.87 0.84 -7.82
N SER A 18 4.92 1.45 -6.63
CA SER A 18 4.09 2.59 -6.28
C SER A 18 4.47 3.85 -7.05
N PRO A 19 3.53 4.78 -7.28
CA PRO A 19 3.84 6.09 -7.86
C PRO A 19 4.51 7.05 -6.87
N LEU A 20 4.80 6.62 -5.63
CA LEU A 20 5.40 7.47 -4.61
C LEU A 20 6.80 7.92 -5.04
N THR A 21 7.01 9.22 -5.09
CA THR A 21 8.32 9.82 -5.41
C THR A 21 8.98 10.50 -4.22
N SER A 22 8.24 10.74 -3.13
CA SER A 22 8.77 11.36 -1.93
C SER A 22 9.69 10.39 -1.20
N GLU A 23 10.98 10.71 -1.14
CA GLU A 23 11.98 9.89 -0.44
C GLU A 23 11.67 9.74 1.05
N GLU A 24 11.11 10.78 1.68
CA GLU A 24 10.70 10.76 3.09
C GLU A 24 9.59 9.74 3.34
N VAL A 25 8.56 9.74 2.47
CA VAL A 25 7.45 8.79 2.56
C VAL A 25 7.93 7.36 2.34
N ILE A 26 8.77 7.14 1.33
CA ILE A 26 9.34 5.82 1.04
C ILE A 26 10.19 5.33 2.22
N ALA A 27 10.97 6.21 2.84
CA ALA A 27 11.78 5.88 4.00
C ALA A 27 10.91 5.51 5.21
N ASP A 28 9.83 6.24 5.45
CA ASP A 28 8.89 5.98 6.54
C ASP A 28 8.21 4.61 6.40
N VAL A 29 7.69 4.29 5.20
CA VAL A 29 7.10 2.97 4.90
C VAL A 29 8.11 1.84 5.12
N ARG A 30 9.36 2.02 4.67
CA ARG A 30 10.44 1.03 4.90
C ARG A 30 10.77 0.89 6.39
N GLN A 31 10.72 1.98 7.15
CA GLN A 31 10.96 1.97 8.58
C GLN A 31 9.88 1.18 9.31
N LEU A 32 8.60 1.38 8.97
CA LEU A 32 7.47 0.62 9.50
C LEU A 32 7.62 -0.89 9.21
N MET A 33 7.97 -1.25 7.99
CA MET A 33 8.27 -2.65 7.63
C MET A 33 9.48 -3.23 8.37
N SER A 34 10.43 -2.40 8.82
CA SER A 34 11.62 -2.87 9.55
C SER A 34 11.30 -3.28 10.99
N VAL A 35 10.25 -2.71 11.58
CA VAL A 35 9.79 -2.99 12.95
C VAL A 35 8.62 -3.97 13.01
N GLY A 36 8.17 -4.48 11.86
CA GLY A 36 7.08 -5.46 11.78
C GLY A 36 5.68 -4.85 11.76
N GLU A 37 5.56 -3.60 11.32
CA GLU A 37 4.30 -2.87 11.21
C GLU A 37 3.84 -2.84 9.73
N GLU A 38 3.70 -4.00 9.08
CA GLU A 38 3.38 -4.07 7.64
C GLU A 38 1.98 -3.53 7.30
N GLU A 39 1.01 -3.71 8.19
CA GLU A 39 -0.34 -3.17 8.02
C GLU A 39 -0.32 -1.64 8.01
N LEU A 40 0.43 -1.04 8.94
CA LEU A 40 0.59 0.42 9.01
C LEU A 40 1.41 0.94 7.82
N ALA A 41 2.46 0.22 7.41
CA ALA A 41 3.24 0.56 6.22
C ALA A 41 2.36 0.63 4.96
N PHE A 42 1.49 -0.35 4.78
CA PHE A 42 0.53 -0.38 3.68
C PHE A 42 -0.50 0.76 3.77
N ASP A 43 -1.02 1.03 4.96
CA ASP A 43 -1.97 2.12 5.21
C ASP A 43 -1.38 3.50 4.89
N THR A 44 -0.13 3.73 5.33
CA THR A 44 0.63 4.94 5.02
C THR A 44 0.79 5.11 3.52
N MET A 45 1.17 4.06 2.78
CA MET A 45 1.27 4.14 1.32
C MET A 45 -0.06 4.53 0.66
N CYS A 46 -1.15 3.86 1.02
CA CYS A 46 -2.46 4.15 0.45
C CYS A 46 -2.92 5.58 0.74
N SER A 47 -2.69 6.05 1.98
CA SER A 47 -3.03 7.40 2.40
C SER A 47 -2.30 8.44 1.56
N TRP A 48 -0.98 8.29 1.35
CA TRP A 48 -0.21 9.22 0.51
C TRP A 48 -0.63 9.19 -0.96
N ILE A 49 -0.88 8.00 -1.52
CA ILE A 49 -1.37 7.88 -2.91
C ILE A 49 -2.69 8.63 -3.08
N TYR A 50 -3.59 8.52 -2.10
CA TYR A 50 -4.89 9.18 -2.11
C TYR A 50 -4.79 10.69 -1.85
N GLU A 51 -4.07 11.10 -0.80
CA GLU A 51 -3.93 12.51 -0.40
C GLU A 51 -3.26 13.36 -1.48
N ASP A 52 -2.23 12.83 -2.13
CA ASP A 52 -1.55 13.51 -3.24
C ASP A 52 -2.25 13.31 -4.60
N SER A 53 -3.39 12.58 -4.63
CA SER A 53 -4.13 12.25 -5.86
C SER A 53 -3.23 11.64 -6.94
N LEU A 54 -2.32 10.76 -6.54
CA LEU A 54 -1.34 10.17 -7.45
C LEU A 54 -2.04 9.22 -8.43
N PRO A 55 -1.82 9.37 -9.74
CA PRO A 55 -2.43 8.48 -10.73
C PRO A 55 -1.85 7.07 -10.58
N ILE A 56 -2.73 6.09 -10.48
CA ILE A 56 -2.38 4.66 -10.46
C ILE A 56 -3.07 3.93 -11.61
N ALA A 57 -2.38 2.93 -12.18
CA ALA A 57 -2.98 2.06 -13.17
C ALA A 57 -4.00 1.11 -12.51
N ALA A 58 -5.05 0.72 -13.23
CA ALA A 58 -6.07 -0.22 -12.75
C ALA A 58 -5.46 -1.53 -12.21
N ALA A 59 -4.46 -2.08 -12.91
CA ALA A 59 -3.76 -3.29 -12.48
C ALA A 59 -2.96 -3.12 -11.16
N TYR A 60 -2.54 -1.89 -10.83
CA TYR A 60 -1.92 -1.60 -9.53
C TYR A 60 -3.00 -1.46 -8.45
N TYR A 61 -4.11 -0.82 -8.76
CA TYR A 61 -5.28 -0.74 -7.85
C TYR A 61 -5.81 -2.13 -7.46
N GLU A 62 -5.98 -3.05 -8.42
CA GLU A 62 -6.41 -4.43 -8.13
C GLU A 62 -5.46 -5.15 -7.16
N ARG A 63 -4.15 -4.90 -7.28
CA ARG A 63 -3.14 -5.45 -6.36
C ARG A 63 -3.25 -4.85 -4.96
N LEU A 64 -3.53 -3.55 -4.82
CA LEU A 64 -3.81 -2.93 -3.53
C LEU A 64 -5.06 -3.56 -2.87
N VAL A 65 -6.14 -3.72 -3.63
CA VAL A 65 -7.39 -4.35 -3.14
C VAL A 65 -7.15 -5.79 -2.70
N SER A 66 -6.41 -6.58 -3.49
CA SER A 66 -6.04 -7.94 -3.11
C SER A 66 -5.19 -7.97 -1.85
N ALA A 67 -4.26 -7.02 -1.69
CA ALA A 67 -3.39 -6.97 -0.52
C ALA A 67 -4.14 -6.69 0.78
N VAL A 68 -5.21 -5.91 0.71
CA VAL A 68 -6.05 -5.59 1.88
C VAL A 68 -6.75 -6.82 2.43
N GLN A 69 -7.17 -7.73 1.55
CA GLN A 69 -7.76 -9.00 1.96
C GLN A 69 -6.76 -9.89 2.73
N GLU A 70 -5.48 -9.82 2.36
CA GLU A 70 -4.39 -10.58 3.00
C GLU A 70 -3.90 -9.97 4.32
N LEU A 71 -3.83 -8.63 4.35
CA LEU A 71 -3.44 -7.80 5.49
C LEU A 71 -4.51 -7.76 6.59
N GLY A 72 -5.77 -8.06 6.27
CA GLY A 72 -6.84 -8.16 7.26
C GLY A 72 -7.23 -6.84 7.92
N THR A 73 -6.95 -5.70 7.27
CA THR A 73 -7.19 -4.35 7.80
C THR A 73 -8.35 -3.64 7.08
N PRO A 74 -9.60 -3.81 7.54
CA PRO A 74 -10.78 -3.18 6.95
C PRO A 74 -11.06 -1.78 7.55
N LYS A 75 -10.22 -0.78 7.25
CA LYS A 75 -10.53 0.61 7.68
C LYS A 75 -10.25 1.71 6.65
N SER A 76 -9.25 1.57 5.80
CA SER A 76 -8.81 2.67 4.91
C SER A 76 -9.15 2.45 3.44
N THR A 77 -9.32 1.19 3.01
CA THR A 77 -9.80 0.88 1.64
C THR A 77 -11.23 1.28 1.37
N ASP A 78 -12.07 1.35 2.40
CA ASP A 78 -13.45 1.83 2.26
C ASP A 78 -13.52 3.33 1.86
N ARG A 79 -12.38 4.03 1.87
CA ARG A 79 -12.24 5.45 1.48
C ARG A 79 -11.65 5.65 0.10
N LEU A 80 -11.21 4.58 -0.56
CA LEU A 80 -10.73 4.65 -1.94
C LEU A 80 -11.95 4.61 -2.87
N ASP A 81 -12.60 5.77 -3.03
CA ASP A 81 -13.70 5.93 -3.99
C ASP A 81 -13.25 5.59 -5.43
N GLU A 82 -14.20 5.04 -6.20
CA GLU A 82 -14.04 4.38 -7.51
C GLU A 82 -13.04 5.05 -8.49
N PRO A 83 -12.29 4.25 -9.27
CA PRO A 83 -11.47 4.78 -10.35
C PRO A 83 -12.34 5.45 -11.43
N ILE A 84 -11.89 6.60 -11.92
CA ILE A 84 -12.52 7.31 -13.05
C ILE A 84 -12.16 6.55 -14.34
N GLU A 85 -13.18 6.06 -15.05
CA GLU A 85 -13.05 5.44 -16.38
C GLU A 85 -12.72 6.51 -17.45
N GLU A 86 -11.72 6.24 -18.29
CA GLU A 86 -11.62 6.80 -19.66
C GLU A 86 -11.76 5.68 -20.69
#